data_AF-A0A6B3IBK0-F1
#
_entry.id   AF-A0A6B3IBK0-F1
#
_cell.length_a   1.000
_cell.length_b   1.000
_cell.length_c   1.000
_cell.angle_alpha   90.00
_cell.angle_beta   90.00
_cell.angle_gamma   90.00
#
_symmetry.space_group_name_H-M   'P 1'
#
loop_
_entity.id
_entity.type
_entity.pdbx_description
1 polymer ?
#
loop_
_entity_poly.entity_id
_entity_poly.type
_entity_poly.pdbx_seq_one_letter_code
_entity_poly.pdbx_strand_id
1 'polypeptide(L)' 'DYARTPGSLARRWFTDEELERSLDHLAAEQQEDGGWPVNWRQWAPGTALEGRPLVTLRALETLRSYGRPLG' A
#
# COMPACT_ATOMS: atom_id res chain seq x y z
N ASP A 1 -5.27 -4.91 -0.14
CA ASP A 1 -6.05 -4.44 1.01
C ASP A 1 -6.49 -5.49 2.05
N TYR A 2 -6.33 -6.79 1.80
CA TYR A 2 -6.85 -7.84 2.70
C TYR A 2 -5.92 -8.20 3.89
N ALA A 3 -4.62 -8.36 3.63
CA ALA A 3 -3.63 -8.74 4.63
C ALA A 3 -2.71 -7.55 4.97
N ARG A 4 -3.27 -6.45 5.49
CA ARG A 4 -2.49 -5.23 5.78
C ARG A 4 -1.48 -5.36 6.93
N THR A 5 -1.62 -6.39 7.76
CA THR A 5 -0.67 -6.71 8.83
C THR A 5 -0.43 -8.22 8.88
N PRO A 6 0.73 -8.68 9.38
CA PRO A 6 1.00 -10.11 9.55
C PRO A 6 -0.01 -10.84 10.44
N GLY A 7 -0.64 -10.12 11.37
CA GLY A 7 -1.67 -10.66 12.28
C GLY A 7 -3.08 -10.74 11.67
N SER A 8 -3.30 -10.26 10.44
CA SER A 8 -4.61 -10.33 9.79
C SER A 8 -5.03 -11.78 9.55
N LEU A 9 -6.31 -12.11 9.78
CA LEU A 9 -6.83 -13.45 9.44
C LEU A 9 -6.66 -13.78 7.95
N ALA A 10 -6.77 -12.76 7.09
CA ALA A 10 -6.60 -12.89 5.65
C ALA A 10 -5.14 -13.13 5.24
N ARG A 11 -4.15 -12.93 6.14
CA ARG A 11 -2.75 -13.26 5.87
C ARG A 11 -2.56 -14.72 5.46
N ARG A 12 -3.40 -15.61 6.00
CA ARG A 12 -3.36 -17.06 5.73
C ARG A 12 -3.95 -17.45 4.36
N TRP A 13 -4.58 -16.51 3.65
CA TRP A 13 -5.10 -16.78 2.31
C TRP A 13 -4.02 -16.73 1.23
N PHE A 14 -2.87 -16.15 1.54
CA PHE A 14 -1.77 -15.94 0.61
C PHE A 14 -0.55 -16.71 1.07
N THR A 15 0.19 -17.25 0.10
CA THR A 15 1.53 -17.78 0.33
C THR A 15 2.49 -16.66 0.67
N ASP A 16 3.63 -17.01 1.26
CA ASP A 16 4.68 -16.04 1.58
C ASP A 16 5.22 -15.38 0.31
N GLU A 17 5.41 -16.15 -0.77
CA GLU A 17 5.90 -15.63 -2.04
C GLU A 17 4.94 -14.64 -2.70
N GLU A 18 3.63 -14.94 -2.70
CA GLU A 18 2.61 -14.00 -3.22
C GLU A 18 2.58 -12.70 -2.43
N LEU A 19 2.75 -12.80 -1.10
CA LEU A 19 2.75 -11.62 -0.26
C LEU A 19 4.01 -10.78 -0.45
N GLU A 20 5.20 -11.40 -0.48
CA GLU A 20 6.44 -10.67 -0.74
C GLU A 20 6.40 -9.95 -2.09
N ARG A 21 5.92 -10.62 -3.15
CA ARG A 21 5.75 -9.99 -4.46
C ARG A 21 4.76 -8.81 -4.42
N SER A 22 3.70 -8.93 -3.62
CA SER A 22 2.73 -7.85 -3.44
C SER A 22 3.30 -6.67 -2.64
N LEU A 23 4.16 -6.94 -1.65
CA LEU A 23 4.85 -5.92 -0.87
C LEU A 23 5.94 -5.22 -1.69
N ASP A 24 6.67 -5.97 -2.54
CA ASP A 24 7.61 -5.41 -3.53
C ASP A 24 6.87 -4.47 -4.48
N HIS A 25 5.73 -4.92 -5.02
CA HIS A 25 4.90 -4.12 -5.90
C HIS A 25 4.42 -2.84 -5.21
N LEU A 26 3.88 -2.96 -3.99
CA LEU A 26 3.47 -1.80 -3.20
C LEU A 26 4.63 -0.83 -2.98
N ALA A 27 5.82 -1.31 -2.60
CA ALA A 27 6.99 -0.44 -2.43
C ALA A 27 7.39 0.28 -3.72
N ALA A 28 7.33 -0.41 -4.86
CA ALA A 28 7.68 0.14 -6.16
C ALA A 28 6.67 1.19 -6.70
N GLU A 29 5.46 1.26 -6.14
CA GLU A 29 4.46 2.29 -6.49
C GLU A 29 4.71 3.64 -5.83
N GLN A 30 5.69 3.75 -4.91
CA GLN A 30 6.07 5.03 -4.32
C GLN A 30 6.53 6.01 -5.43
N GLN A 31 5.94 7.20 -5.44
CA GLN A 31 6.28 8.26 -6.39
C GLN A 31 7.45 9.10 -5.89
N GLU A 32 8.01 9.93 -6.77
CA GLU A 32 9.17 10.80 -6.46
C GLU A 32 8.94 11.74 -5.27
N ASP A 33 7.68 12.13 -5.01
CA ASP A 33 7.30 12.97 -3.87
C ASP A 33 7.08 12.16 -2.57
N GLY A 34 7.39 10.86 -2.59
CA GLY A 34 7.25 9.92 -1.47
C GLY A 34 5.83 9.39 -1.26
N GLY A 35 4.86 9.84 -2.06
CA GLY A 35 3.47 9.43 -1.94
C GLY A 35 3.09 8.22 -2.81
N TRP A 36 1.89 7.69 -2.59
CA TRP A 36 1.29 6.66 -3.45
C TRP A 36 0.17 7.23 -4.32
N PRO A 37 -0.04 6.69 -5.54
CA PRO A 37 -1.17 7.05 -6.36
C PRO A 37 -2.47 6.53 -5.77
N VAL A 38 -3.56 7.30 -5.93
CA VAL A 38 -4.91 6.75 -5.75
C VAL A 38 -5.20 5.70 -6.81
N ASN A 39 -5.58 4.50 -6.38
CA ASN A 39 -5.85 3.35 -7.25
C ASN A 39 -7.31 3.22 -7.67
N TRP A 40 -8.15 4.21 -7.36
CA TRP A 40 -9.55 4.28 -7.77
C TRP A 40 -9.79 5.38 -8.80
N ARG A 41 -10.95 5.32 -9.44
CA ARG A 41 -11.35 6.30 -10.45
C ARG A 41 -11.46 7.70 -9.87
N GLN A 42 -10.68 8.63 -10.42
CA GLN A 42 -10.75 10.05 -10.11
C GLN A 42 -11.87 10.67 -10.94
N TRP A 43 -13.03 10.87 -10.31
CA TRP A 43 -14.22 11.41 -10.97
C TRP A 43 -14.23 12.94 -11.02
N ALA A 44 -13.40 13.59 -10.20
CA ALA A 44 -13.14 15.02 -10.22
C ALA A 44 -11.67 15.32 -9.92
N PRO A 45 -11.13 16.50 -10.31
CA PRO A 45 -9.73 16.87 -10.07
C PRO A 45 -9.32 16.84 -8.59
N GLY A 46 -10.23 17.15 -7.67
CA GLY A 46 -9.96 17.17 -6.22
C GLY A 46 -9.82 15.78 -5.58
N THR A 47 -10.33 14.72 -6.21
CA THR A 47 -10.35 13.37 -5.63
C THR A 47 -8.95 12.84 -5.33
N ALA A 48 -7.96 13.16 -6.18
CA ALA A 48 -6.57 12.78 -5.93
C ALA A 48 -5.98 13.57 -4.76
N LEU A 49 -6.25 14.88 -4.68
CA LEU A 49 -5.71 15.75 -3.63
C LEU A 49 -6.15 15.28 -2.23
N GLU A 50 -7.43 14.93 -2.09
CA GLU A 50 -8.00 14.46 -0.83
C GLU A 50 -7.62 13.00 -0.51
N GLY A 51 -7.48 12.17 -1.55
CA GLY A 51 -7.24 10.73 -1.40
C GLY A 51 -5.77 10.37 -1.16
N ARG A 52 -4.83 11.06 -1.80
CA ARG A 52 -3.39 10.70 -1.76
C ARG A 52 -2.82 10.60 -0.34
N PRO A 53 -3.08 11.54 0.59
CA PRO A 53 -2.56 11.43 1.96
C PRO A 53 -2.99 10.14 2.64
N LEU A 54 -4.25 9.72 2.47
CA LEU A 54 -4.78 8.50 3.06
C LEU A 54 -4.14 7.25 2.44
N VAL A 55 -3.96 7.21 1.12
CA VAL A 55 -3.33 6.08 0.44
C VAL A 55 -1.87 5.93 0.85
N THR A 56 -1.13 7.04 0.90
CA THR A 56 0.26 7.06 1.37
C THR A 56 0.37 6.49 2.79
N LEU A 57 -0.45 6.96 3.74
CA LEU A 57 -0.41 6.44 5.10
C LEU A 57 -0.70 4.93 5.16
N ARG A 58 -1.69 4.44 4.41
CA ARG A 58 -2.01 3.02 4.35
C ARG A 58 -0.86 2.18 3.77
N ALA A 59 -0.19 2.68 2.74
CA ALA A 59 0.96 2.00 2.14
C ALA A 59 2.12 1.91 3.14
N LEU A 60 2.48 3.04 3.76
CA LEU A 60 3.55 3.10 4.77
C LEU A 60 3.26 2.22 5.98
N GLU A 61 2.03 2.25 6.50
CA GLU A 61 1.63 1.40 7.63
C GLU A 61 1.72 -0.08 7.27
N THR A 62 1.28 -0.46 6.07
CA THR A 62 1.35 -1.84 5.59
C THR A 62 2.81 -2.29 5.48
N LEU A 63 3.64 -1.54 4.74
CA LEU A 63 5.07 -1.86 4.55
C LEU A 63 5.80 -1.96 5.90
N ARG A 64 5.58 -1.00 6.80
CA ARG A 64 6.15 -1.02 8.15
C ARG A 64 5.71 -2.25 8.95
N SER A 65 4.43 -2.64 8.86
CA SER A 65 3.93 -3.80 9.61
C SER A 65 4.58 -5.12 9.18
N TYR A 66 5.07 -5.18 7.93
CA TYR A 66 5.83 -6.31 7.39
C TYR A 66 7.35 -6.13 7.49
N GLY A 67 7.82 -5.10 8.21
CA GLY A 67 9.25 -4.84 8.40
C GLY A 67 9.98 -4.42 7.12
N ARG A 68 9.26 -3.94 6.11
CA ARG A 68 9.84 -3.48 4.86
C ARG A 68 10.52 -2.12 5.07
N PRO A 69 11.67 -1.85 4.41
CA PRO A 69 12.29 -0.55 4.46
C PRO A 69 11.35 0.50 3.84
N LEU A 70 11.34 1.69 4.43
CA LEU A 70 10.66 2.86 3.88
C LEU A 70 11.73 3.73 3.24
N GLY A 71 11.54 4.09 1.96
CA GLY A 71 12.42 4.99 1.21
C GLY A 71 12.41 6.41 1.76
#